data_AF-K2B883-F1
#
_entry.id   AF-K2B883-F1
#
_cell.length_a   1.000
_cell.length_b   1.000
_cell.length_c   1.000
_cell.angle_alpha   90.00
_cell.angle_beta   90.00
_cell.angle_gamma   90.00
#
_symmetry.space_group_name_H-M   'P 1'
#
loop_
_entity.id
_entity.type
_entity.pdbx_description
1 polymer ?
#
loop_
_entity_poly.entity_id
_entity_poly.type
_entity_poly.pdbx_seq_one_letter_code
_entity_poly.pdbx_strand_id
1 'polypeptide(L)'
;MKSMELNNKVCKPRRSKAMEAKATRGLEHMLKGGVVNRATLAEIGVADKNDSAHTMMSGLRNYRYIPIISRRTDDGTCDYCMAPEEIKRYNNPDLRQQQREEMKTHVEEKRIHSAIEKFLNFLTRMRNSRQLRRHIKKIQAVTTEINALVELEQKQER
;
A
#
# COMPACT_ATOMS: atom_id res chain seq x y z
N MET A 1 24.42 5.18 -27.54
CA MET A 1 24.22 5.00 -26.09
C MET A 1 22.97 4.15 -25.88
N LYS A 2 23.09 2.90 -25.42
CA LYS A 2 21.93 2.06 -25.08
C LYS A 2 21.49 2.39 -23.66
N SER A 3 20.27 2.89 -23.52
CA SER A 3 19.63 3.12 -22.21
C SER A 3 19.50 1.79 -21.47
N MET A 4 20.10 1.71 -20.28
CA MET A 4 19.84 0.62 -19.35
C MET A 4 18.38 0.71 -18.89
N GLU A 5 17.52 -0.17 -19.42
CA GLU A 5 16.21 -0.41 -18.84
C GLU A 5 16.40 -1.07 -17.47
N LEU A 6 16.20 -0.29 -16.41
CA LEU A 6 16.05 -0.80 -15.06
C LEU A 6 14.82 -1.68 -15.02
N ASN A 7 15.05 -2.99 -15.09
CA ASN A 7 14.06 -4.05 -15.00
C ASN A 7 13.50 -4.08 -13.57
N ASN A 8 12.64 -3.12 -13.23
CA ASN A 8 11.86 -3.07 -12.00
C ASN A 8 10.77 -4.14 -12.03
N LYS A 9 11.17 -5.42 -12.15
CA LYS A 9 10.31 -6.52 -11.78
C LYS A 9 10.11 -6.42 -10.28
N VAL A 10 9.00 -5.79 -9.88
CA VAL A 10 8.47 -5.85 -8.53
C VAL A 10 8.44 -7.33 -8.15
N CYS A 11 9.39 -7.74 -7.31
CA CYS A 11 9.51 -9.12 -6.87
C CYS A 11 8.30 -9.37 -5.99
N LYS A 12 7.22 -9.91 -6.57
CA LYS A 12 6.05 -10.32 -5.81
C LYS A 12 6.57 -11.35 -4.80
N PRO A 13 6.40 -11.14 -3.49
CA PRO A 13 6.88 -12.10 -2.50
C PRO A 13 6.25 -13.47 -2.82
N ARG A 14 7.08 -14.48 -3.04
CA ARG A 14 6.62 -15.88 -3.19
C ARG A 14 5.97 -16.29 -1.87
N ARG A 15 4.65 -16.34 -1.84
CA ARG A 15 3.91 -16.89 -0.69
C ARG A 15 4.12 -18.40 -0.65
N SER A 16 4.14 -18.98 0.56
CA SER A 16 4.21 -20.43 0.70
C SER A 16 2.97 -21.08 0.06
N LYS A 17 3.15 -22.23 -0.60
CA LYS A 17 2.03 -22.98 -1.22
C LYS A 17 0.89 -23.25 -0.21
N ALA A 18 1.25 -23.47 1.06
CA ALA A 18 0.29 -23.65 2.15
C ALA A 18 -0.59 -22.40 2.38
N MET A 19 -0.01 -21.21 2.37
CA MET A 19 -0.76 -19.95 2.54
C MET A 19 -1.70 -19.68 1.35
N GLU A 20 -1.31 -20.08 0.14
CA GLU A 20 -2.17 -19.96 -1.04
C GLU A 20 -3.37 -20.92 -0.99
N ALA A 21 -3.16 -22.16 -0.54
CA ALA A 21 -4.25 -23.12 -0.33
C ALA A 21 -5.24 -22.60 0.73
N LYS A 22 -4.72 -22.08 1.84
CA LYS A 22 -5.50 -21.47 2.92
C LYS A 22 -6.34 -20.27 2.45
N ALA A 23 -5.72 -19.35 1.71
CA ALA A 23 -6.42 -18.21 1.12
C ALA A 23 -7.51 -18.65 0.11
N THR A 24 -7.28 -19.76 -0.61
CA THR A 24 -8.26 -20.30 -1.56
C THR A 24 -9.49 -20.86 -0.84
N ARG A 25 -9.33 -21.59 0.27
CA ARG A 25 -10.47 -22.03 1.09
C ARG A 25 -11.27 -20.85 1.67
N GLY A 26 -10.58 -19.80 2.13
CA GLY A 26 -11.24 -18.57 2.57
C GLY A 26 -12.03 -17.90 1.44
N LEU A 27 -11.50 -17.90 0.22
CA LEU A 27 -12.22 -17.41 -0.96
C LEU A 27 -13.46 -18.26 -1.27
N GLU A 28 -13.35 -19.58 -1.26
CA GLU A 28 -14.48 -20.50 -1.47
C GLU A 28 -15.60 -20.26 -0.46
N HIS A 29 -15.25 -20.00 0.80
CA HIS A 29 -16.22 -19.66 1.84
C HIS A 29 -16.95 -18.33 1.53
N MET A 30 -16.22 -17.28 1.14
CA MET A 30 -16.84 -16.00 0.75
C MET A 30 -17.69 -16.10 -0.52
N LEU A 31 -17.30 -16.94 -1.49
CA LEU A 31 -18.09 -17.16 -2.71
C LEU A 31 -19.42 -17.87 -2.45
N LYS A 32 -19.57 -18.53 -1.31
CA LYS A 32 -20.85 -19.07 -0.82
C LYS A 32 -21.68 -18.03 -0.04
N GLY A 33 -21.22 -16.77 0.03
CA GLY A 33 -21.83 -15.70 0.82
C GLY A 33 -21.38 -15.67 2.28
N GLY A 34 -20.40 -16.49 2.66
CA GLY A 34 -19.88 -16.55 4.03
C GLY A 34 -18.99 -15.36 4.42
N VAL A 35 -18.73 -15.24 5.72
CA VAL A 35 -17.87 -14.21 6.30
C VAL A 35 -16.61 -14.85 6.87
N VAL A 36 -15.45 -14.34 6.49
CA VAL A 36 -14.15 -14.78 6.99
C VAL A 36 -13.69 -13.85 8.11
N ASN A 37 -13.50 -14.39 9.30
CA ASN A 37 -12.91 -13.73 10.46
C ASN A 37 -12.07 -14.74 11.25
N ARG A 38 -11.53 -14.35 12.41
CA ARG A 38 -10.65 -15.23 13.18
C ARG A 38 -11.34 -16.54 13.60
N ALA A 39 -12.61 -16.48 13.98
CA ALA A 39 -13.37 -17.66 14.40
C ALA A 39 -13.65 -18.57 13.19
N THR A 40 -14.18 -18.02 12.11
CA THR A 40 -14.54 -18.83 10.92
C THR A 40 -13.31 -19.41 10.23
N LEU A 41 -12.12 -18.78 10.34
CA LEU A 41 -10.86 -19.37 9.88
C LEU A 41 -10.51 -20.69 10.58
N ALA A 42 -10.81 -20.81 11.88
CA ALA A 42 -10.61 -22.05 12.62
C ALA A 42 -11.62 -23.11 12.16
N GLU A 43 -12.88 -22.73 11.99
CA GLU A 43 -13.95 -23.62 11.54
C GLU A 43 -13.70 -24.20 10.14
N ILE A 44 -13.21 -23.39 9.20
CA ILE A 44 -12.89 -23.85 7.83
C ILE A 44 -11.54 -24.59 7.75
N GLY A 45 -10.91 -24.90 8.90
CA GLY A 45 -9.66 -25.66 8.97
C GLY A 45 -8.48 -24.94 8.30
N VAL A 46 -8.46 -23.61 8.37
CA VAL A 46 -7.43 -22.76 7.75
C VAL A 46 -6.47 -22.17 8.79
N ALA A 47 -6.90 -21.96 10.04
CA ALA A 47 -6.08 -21.32 11.06
C ALA A 47 -5.04 -22.26 11.69
N ASP A 48 -3.75 -21.94 11.54
CA ASP A 48 -2.73 -22.26 12.55
C ASP A 48 -2.65 -21.15 13.61
N LYS A 49 -2.01 -21.41 14.77
CA LYS A 49 -1.90 -20.48 15.92
C LYS A 49 -1.49 -19.03 15.57
N ASN A 50 -0.84 -18.80 14.43
CA ASN A 50 -0.32 -17.50 13.99
C ASN A 50 -0.90 -16.98 12.66
N ASP A 51 -1.91 -17.63 12.08
CA ASP A 51 -2.47 -17.17 10.82
C ASP A 51 -3.39 -15.95 11.00
N SER A 52 -3.20 -14.96 10.15
CA SER A 52 -3.99 -13.73 10.16
C SER A 52 -4.96 -13.71 8.98
N ALA A 53 -6.28 -13.67 9.28
CA ALA A 53 -7.33 -13.39 8.30
C ALA A 53 -6.99 -12.17 7.45
N HIS A 54 -6.50 -11.11 8.09
CA HIS A 54 -6.09 -9.89 7.44
C HIS A 54 -5.02 -10.12 6.36
N THR A 55 -3.96 -10.88 6.67
CA THR A 55 -2.86 -11.15 5.72
C THR A 55 -3.32 -11.95 4.50
N MET A 56 -4.18 -12.95 4.73
CA MET A 56 -4.73 -13.77 3.66
C MET A 56 -5.68 -12.97 2.77
N MET A 57 -6.67 -12.30 3.37
CA MET A 57 -7.69 -11.53 2.64
C MET A 57 -7.09 -10.32 1.94
N SER A 58 -6.16 -9.61 2.58
CA SER A 58 -5.40 -8.53 1.91
C SER A 58 -4.58 -9.05 0.74
N GLY A 59 -4.13 -10.30 0.78
CA GLY A 59 -3.43 -10.91 -0.34
C GLY A 59 -4.31 -11.21 -1.53
N LEU A 60 -5.48 -11.80 -1.28
CA LEU A 60 -6.50 -12.03 -2.31
C LEU A 60 -6.88 -10.70 -2.98
N ARG A 61 -7.13 -9.66 -2.19
CA ARG A 61 -7.47 -8.33 -2.71
C ARG A 61 -6.31 -7.70 -3.50
N ASN A 62 -5.12 -7.61 -2.90
CA ASN A 62 -4.04 -6.78 -3.44
C ASN A 62 -3.22 -7.46 -4.55
N TYR A 63 -3.27 -8.79 -4.67
CA TYR A 63 -2.47 -9.54 -5.65
C TYR A 63 -3.31 -10.37 -6.62
N ARG A 64 -4.49 -10.84 -6.21
CA ARG A 64 -5.42 -11.57 -7.07
C ARG A 64 -6.59 -10.70 -7.55
N TYR A 65 -6.67 -9.46 -7.05
CA TYR A 65 -7.69 -8.47 -7.43
C TYR A 65 -9.11 -8.97 -7.17
N ILE A 66 -9.29 -9.65 -6.03
CA ILE A 66 -10.60 -10.10 -5.56
C ILE A 66 -11.30 -8.96 -4.80
N PRO A 67 -12.58 -8.66 -5.09
CA PRO A 67 -13.34 -7.58 -4.45
C PRO A 67 -13.80 -7.96 -3.04
N ILE A 68 -12.86 -7.92 -2.09
CA ILE A 68 -13.13 -8.24 -0.69
C ILE A 68 -13.44 -6.96 0.08
N ILE A 69 -14.59 -6.97 0.75
CA ILE A 69 -15.02 -5.94 1.70
C ILE A 69 -14.46 -6.32 3.07
N SER A 70 -13.87 -5.34 3.75
CA SER A 70 -13.41 -5.47 5.14
C SER A 70 -14.34 -4.60 5.99
N ARG A 71 -15.06 -5.20 6.94
CA ARG A 71 -15.91 -4.49 7.91
C ARG A 71 -15.27 -4.62 9.28
N ARG A 72 -15.14 -3.49 9.99
CA ARG A 72 -14.66 -3.51 11.37
C ARG A 72 -15.84 -3.81 12.28
N THR A 73 -15.66 -4.76 13.18
CA THR A 73 -16.65 -5.16 14.18
C THR A 73 -16.43 -4.36 15.47
N ASP A 74 -17.43 -4.38 16.36
CA ASP A 74 -17.41 -3.62 17.62
C ASP A 74 -16.31 -4.08 18.58
N ASP A 75 -15.89 -5.35 18.49
CA ASP A 75 -14.77 -5.92 19.23
C ASP A 75 -13.39 -5.50 18.69
N GLY A 76 -13.37 -4.63 17.67
CA GLY A 76 -12.16 -4.13 17.03
C GLY A 76 -11.51 -5.10 16.05
N THR A 77 -12.10 -6.28 15.81
CA THR A 77 -11.66 -7.22 14.78
C THR A 77 -12.23 -6.85 13.40
N CYS A 78 -11.95 -7.67 12.39
CA CYS A 78 -12.39 -7.43 11.02
C CYS A 78 -13.06 -8.66 10.43
N ASP A 79 -14.25 -8.45 9.90
CA ASP A 79 -14.98 -9.37 9.04
C ASP A 79 -14.64 -9.12 7.58
N TYR A 80 -14.39 -10.19 6.84
CA TYR A 80 -14.10 -10.17 5.41
C TYR A 80 -15.20 -10.88 4.64
N CYS A 81 -15.80 -10.21 3.68
CA CYS A 81 -16.87 -10.78 2.86
C CYS A 81 -16.83 -10.25 1.42
N MET A 82 -17.69 -10.82 0.57
CA MET A 82 -17.89 -10.38 -0.80
C MET A 82 -19.36 -9.99 -0.98
N ALA A 83 -19.62 -8.90 -1.72
CA ALA A 83 -20.99 -8.51 -2.03
C ALA A 83 -21.67 -9.57 -2.92
N PRO A 84 -22.99 -9.82 -2.76
CA PRO A 84 -23.70 -10.81 -3.58
C PRO A 84 -23.55 -10.57 -5.09
N GLU A 85 -23.51 -9.32 -5.52
CA GLU A 85 -23.33 -8.91 -6.91
C GLU A 85 -21.92 -9.29 -7.40
N GLU A 86 -20.91 -9.06 -6.57
CA GLU A 86 -19.52 -9.39 -6.87
C GLU A 86 -19.29 -10.91 -6.91
N ILE A 87 -20.03 -11.70 -6.11
CA ILE A 87 -20.04 -13.17 -6.20
C ILE A 87 -20.62 -13.62 -7.55
N LYS A 88 -21.75 -13.04 -7.97
CA LYS A 88 -22.38 -13.33 -9.27
C LYS A 88 -21.42 -13.00 -10.42
N ARG A 89 -20.78 -11.82 -10.39
CA ARG A 89 -19.76 -11.41 -11.36
C ARG A 89 -18.57 -12.36 -11.35
N TYR A 90 -18.10 -12.78 -10.18
CA TYR A 90 -17.00 -13.73 -10.07
C TYR A 90 -17.34 -15.07 -10.72
N ASN A 91 -18.57 -15.56 -10.65
CA ASN A 91 -18.94 -16.85 -11.25
C ASN A 91 -19.13 -16.79 -12.77
N ASN A 92 -19.29 -15.61 -13.36
CA ASN A 92 -19.34 -15.41 -14.80
C ASN A 92 -17.94 -15.10 -15.38
N PRO A 93 -17.41 -15.88 -16.34
CA PRO A 93 -16.06 -15.67 -16.89
C PRO A 93 -15.80 -14.26 -17.44
N ASP A 94 -16.75 -13.70 -18.19
CA ASP A 94 -16.59 -12.40 -18.86
C ASP A 94 -16.61 -11.27 -17.82
N LEU A 95 -17.58 -11.32 -16.90
CA LEU A 95 -17.71 -10.32 -15.84
C LEU A 95 -16.59 -10.42 -14.80
N ARG A 96 -16.03 -11.62 -14.57
CA ARG A 96 -14.88 -11.83 -13.68
C ARG A 96 -13.65 -11.09 -14.19
N GLN A 97 -13.40 -11.12 -15.50
CA GLN A 97 -12.25 -10.41 -16.07
C GLN A 97 -12.40 -8.90 -15.87
N GLN A 98 -13.57 -8.35 -16.20
CA GLN A 98 -13.90 -6.95 -15.96
C GLN A 98 -13.73 -6.56 -14.48
N GLN A 99 -14.29 -7.35 -13.56
CA GLN A 99 -14.17 -7.15 -12.11
C GLN A 99 -12.70 -7.10 -11.65
N ARG A 100 -11.84 -7.96 -12.19
CA ARG A 100 -10.42 -8.00 -11.82
C ARG A 100 -9.67 -6.77 -12.32
N GLU A 101 -10.03 -6.23 -13.48
CA GLU A 101 -9.44 -5.00 -14.02
C GLU A 101 -9.85 -3.78 -13.18
N GLU A 102 -11.13 -3.67 -12.85
CA GLU A 102 -11.65 -2.64 -11.93
C GLU A 102 -10.92 -2.70 -10.57
N MET A 103 -10.79 -3.89 -9.99
CA MET A 103 -10.10 -4.07 -8.72
C MET A 103 -8.60 -3.82 -8.80
N LYS A 104 -7.97 -4.08 -9.94
CA LYS A 104 -6.56 -3.74 -10.15
C LYS A 104 -6.37 -2.22 -10.11
N THR A 105 -7.18 -1.48 -10.86
CA THR A 105 -7.17 0.00 -10.86
C THR A 105 -7.38 0.54 -9.45
N HIS A 106 -8.41 0.05 -8.74
CA HIS A 106 -8.69 0.47 -7.37
C HIS A 106 -7.52 0.22 -6.40
N VAL A 107 -6.86 -0.95 -6.52
CA VAL A 107 -5.68 -1.27 -5.69
C VAL A 107 -4.49 -0.37 -6.01
N GLU A 108 -4.27 -0.05 -7.29
CA GLU A 108 -3.20 0.83 -7.74
C GLU A 108 -3.42 2.27 -7.26
N GLU A 109 -4.62 2.82 -7.42
CA GLU A 109 -5.00 4.13 -6.88
C GLU A 109 -4.76 4.22 -5.38
N LYS A 110 -5.22 3.21 -4.62
CA LYS A 110 -5.02 3.15 -3.17
C LYS A 110 -3.54 3.11 -2.79
N ARG A 111 -2.71 2.42 -3.57
CA ARG A 111 -1.25 2.39 -3.34
C ARG A 111 -0.62 3.75 -3.61
N ILE A 112 -1.01 4.42 -4.68
CA ILE A 112 -0.54 5.77 -5.03
C ILE A 112 -0.92 6.75 -3.93
N HIS A 113 -2.18 6.77 -3.51
CA HIS A 113 -2.65 7.64 -2.42
C HIS A 113 -1.86 7.39 -1.13
N SER A 114 -1.68 6.14 -0.73
CA SER A 114 -0.90 5.81 0.47
C SER A 114 0.57 6.22 0.35
N ALA A 115 1.17 6.12 -0.84
CA ALA A 115 2.54 6.57 -1.08
C ALA A 115 2.65 8.10 -0.98
N ILE A 116 1.70 8.83 -1.54
CA ILE A 116 1.62 10.30 -1.45
C ILE A 116 1.47 10.74 0.01
N GLU A 117 0.55 10.14 0.78
CA GLU A 117 0.38 10.45 2.21
C GLU A 117 1.66 10.22 3.01
N LYS A 118 2.34 9.09 2.80
CA LYS A 118 3.63 8.80 3.44
C LYS A 118 4.69 9.82 3.08
N PHE A 119 4.73 10.23 1.81
CA PHE A 119 5.67 11.25 1.34
C PHE A 119 5.38 12.62 1.96
N LEU A 120 4.13 13.05 2.04
CA LEU A 120 3.73 14.30 2.72
C LEU A 120 4.07 14.28 4.21
N ASN A 121 3.85 13.16 4.89
CA ASN A 121 4.25 12.97 6.28
C ASN A 121 5.77 13.05 6.45
N PHE A 122 6.52 12.46 5.53
CA PHE A 122 7.98 12.58 5.51
C PHE A 122 8.45 14.03 5.32
N LEU A 123 7.88 14.77 4.35
CA LEU A 123 8.19 16.18 4.14
C LEU A 123 7.87 17.03 5.36
N THR A 124 6.75 16.75 6.04
CA THR A 124 6.37 17.43 7.28
C THR A 124 7.39 17.17 8.40
N ARG A 125 7.84 15.92 8.55
CA ARG A 125 8.90 15.55 9.50
C ARG A 125 10.23 16.25 9.16
N MET A 126 10.59 16.31 7.89
CA MET A 126 11.78 17.01 7.41
C MET A 126 11.72 18.51 7.75
N ARG A 127 10.61 19.18 7.40
CA ARG A 127 10.38 20.60 7.74
C ARG A 127 10.53 20.88 9.24
N ASN A 128 10.00 19.98 10.06
CA ASN A 128 10.04 20.12 11.52
C ASN A 128 11.37 19.67 12.14
N SER A 129 12.28 19.08 11.36
CA SER A 129 13.60 18.66 11.85
C SER A 129 14.40 19.86 12.37
N ARG A 130 14.80 19.79 13.65
CA ARG A 130 15.62 20.82 14.30
C ARG A 130 17.01 20.91 13.67
N GLN A 131 17.58 19.76 13.29
CA GLN A 131 18.89 19.69 12.65
C GLN A 131 18.86 20.37 11.28
N LEU A 132 17.87 20.03 10.44
CA LEU A 132 17.72 20.65 9.12
C LEU A 132 17.54 22.17 9.22
N ARG A 133 16.68 22.63 10.14
CA ARG A 133 16.49 24.07 10.39
C ARG A 133 17.78 24.78 10.84
N ARG A 134 18.62 24.14 11.65
CA ARG A 134 19.92 24.69 12.05
C ARG A 134 20.88 24.82 10.86
N HIS A 135 20.94 23.80 10.00
CA HIS A 135 21.78 23.85 8.81
C HIS A 135 21.31 24.93 7.81
N ILE A 136 20.00 25.03 7.58
CA ILE A 136 19.43 26.09 6.72
C ILE A 136 19.83 27.48 7.21
N LYS A 137 19.71 27.76 8.53
CA LYS A 137 20.13 29.03 9.12
C LYS A 137 21.62 29.32 8.94
N LYS A 138 22.48 28.31 9.09
CA LYS A 138 23.93 28.46 8.86
C LYS A 138 24.25 28.78 7.40
N ILE A 139 23.60 28.09 6.45
CA ILE A 139 23.76 28.35 5.02
C ILE A 139 23.35 29.79 4.72
N GLN A 140 22.19 30.23 5.22
CA GLN A 140 21.72 31.60 5.03
C GLN A 140 22.72 32.64 5.56
N ALA A 141 23.29 32.42 6.75
CA ALA A 141 24.30 33.31 7.31
C ALA A 141 25.56 33.40 6.42
N VAL A 142 26.09 32.26 5.97
CA VAL A 142 27.24 32.21 5.07
C VAL A 142 26.93 32.88 3.73
N THR A 143 25.74 32.68 3.17
CA THR A 143 25.32 33.35 1.92
C THR A 143 25.27 34.86 2.08
N THR A 144 24.75 35.37 3.21
CA THR A 144 24.73 36.81 3.49
C THR A 144 26.14 37.38 3.60
N GLU A 145 27.06 36.68 4.28
CA GLU A 145 28.47 37.09 4.39
C GLU A 145 29.17 37.12 3.02
N ILE A 146 28.99 36.09 2.19
CA ILE A 146 29.55 36.04 0.84
C ILE A 146 29.06 37.22 0.01
N ASN A 147 27.75 37.51 0.04
CA ASN A 147 27.19 38.62 -0.73
C ASN A 147 27.75 39.97 -0.27
N ALA A 148 27.92 40.18 1.04
CA ALA A 148 28.52 41.40 1.56
C ALA A 148 29.99 41.57 1.10
N LEU A 149 30.76 40.48 1.04
CA LEU A 149 32.13 40.51 0.52
C LEU A 149 32.18 40.86 -0.97
N VAL A 150 31.30 40.26 -1.77
CA VAL A 150 31.19 40.55 -3.21
C VAL A 150 30.82 42.03 -3.45
N GLU A 151 29.91 42.58 -2.66
CA GLU A 151 29.54 44.00 -2.75
C GLU A 151 30.68 44.95 -2.36
N LEU A 152 31.56 44.53 -1.45
CA LEU A 152 32.73 45.32 -1.05
C LEU A 152 33.80 45.34 -2.14
N GLU A 153 34.11 44.19 -2.75
CA GLU A 153 35.05 44.11 -3.89
C GLU A 153 34.57 45.00 -5.05
N GLN A 154 33.29 44.92 -5.42
CA GLN A 154 32.72 45.73 -6.50
C GLN A 154 32.73 47.24 -6.23
N LYS A 155 32.79 47.67 -4.96
CA LYS A 155 32.94 49.08 -4.59
C LYS A 155 34.39 49.55 -4.60
N GLN A 156 35.36 48.65 -4.44
CA GLN A 156 36.79 48.96 -4.51
C GLN A 156 37.30 49.02 -5.96
N GLU A 157 36.62 48.38 -6.89
CA GLU A 157 36.90 48.43 -8.33
C GLU A 157 36.27 49.63 -9.07
N ARG A 158 35.52 50.49 -8.37
CA ARG A 158 34.91 51.72 -8.89
C ARG A 158 35.63 52.95 -8.39
#